data_AF-A0A931QRV9-F1
#
_entry.id   AF-A0A931QRV9-F1
#
_cell.length_a   1.000
_cell.length_b   1.000
_cell.length_c   1.000
_cell.angle_alpha   90.00
_cell.angle_beta   90.00
_cell.angle_gamma   90.00
#
_symmetry.space_group_name_H-M   'P 1'
#
loop_
_entity.id
_entity.type
_entity.pdbx_description
1 polymer ?
#
loop_
_entity_poly.entity_id
_entity_poly.type
_entity_poly.pdbx_seq_one_letter_code
_entity_poly.pdbx_strand_id
1 'polypeptide(L)'
;MNKKNIVLFFLKKCPQKMLLIIFLITCCTFCYTQTSNAQVRNSIYSMFGVGQLNDNNYGINKSLGGTGIAFQSGRSINNVNPASYLGFRDSYVMEVGVAGIYYKSENNYASQTGGDVTLSYFSASLYFTNWWASSFGFVPFSSVDYEINSSDEVGGELTTFDKTYKGSGGLNRIYWGNSFKIFDGLSLGFNTSYIAGTISQTETAESNGSFAGYELKSERSAHSLYFDYGLQYSTGEDKQNKAGQDWVYTFGLIYGAGKKLNTKDDLWFTYNGTATSLDTKDQPSIKIPQKFGIGIAVNKGNNFRAGFDYEWSEWSKINFSNPKLDTKDNSRISVGAEYLPAQGRNDSWYEKIYYRLGANYKSSYMEIDNTPINSKGISFGVGIPYDYTSTINLSVEYGMEGTTNKGLIKNSYWQFYLSLTLPELWSSRSRFD
;
A
#
# COMPACT_ATOMS: atom_id res chain seq x y z
N MET A 1 24.87 21.57 -17.31
CA MET A 1 25.38 20.91 -16.08
C MET A 1 25.89 19.52 -16.45
N ASN A 2 27.13 19.19 -16.11
CA ASN A 2 27.75 17.92 -16.51
C ASN A 2 27.17 16.74 -15.69
N LYS A 3 26.77 15.65 -16.36
CA LYS A 3 25.94 14.55 -15.82
C LYS A 3 26.51 13.83 -14.59
N LYS A 4 27.83 13.94 -14.33
CA LYS A 4 28.50 13.29 -13.18
C LYS A 4 28.28 13.96 -11.83
N ASN A 5 27.77 15.20 -11.78
CA ASN A 5 27.64 15.95 -10.52
C ASN A 5 26.28 15.84 -9.83
N ILE A 6 25.31 15.11 -10.39
CA ILE A 6 23.94 15.08 -9.83
C ILE A 6 23.87 14.19 -8.59
N VAL A 7 24.52 13.02 -8.59
CA VAL A 7 24.48 12.06 -7.47
C VAL A 7 25.27 12.58 -6.24
N LEU A 8 26.45 13.18 -6.46
CA LEU A 8 27.26 13.78 -5.40
C LEU A 8 26.66 15.08 -4.82
N PHE A 9 25.73 15.73 -5.54
CA PHE A 9 25.02 16.92 -5.07
C PHE A 9 24.00 16.61 -3.98
N PHE A 10 23.32 15.45 -4.05
CA PHE A 10 22.31 15.03 -3.06
C PHE A 10 22.90 14.82 -1.66
N LEU A 11 24.11 14.25 -1.56
CA LEU A 11 24.76 13.96 -0.27
C LEU A 11 25.31 15.20 0.45
N LYS A 12 25.61 16.28 -0.29
CA LYS A 12 26.38 17.41 0.26
C LYS A 12 25.53 18.57 0.82
N LYS A 13 24.21 18.62 0.53
CA LYS A 13 23.40 19.83 0.77
C LYS A 13 22.31 19.73 1.84
N CYS A 14 21.97 18.55 2.37
CA CYS A 14 20.83 18.45 3.29
C CYS A 14 21.05 17.51 4.49
N PRO A 15 22.05 17.78 5.37
CA PRO A 15 22.36 16.89 6.47
C PRO A 15 21.19 16.74 7.44
N GLN A 16 20.45 17.80 7.78
CA GLN A 16 19.38 17.75 8.79
C GLN A 16 18.12 17.00 8.35
N LYS A 17 17.61 17.24 7.13
CA LYS A 17 16.44 16.48 6.61
C LYS A 17 16.81 15.02 6.33
N MET A 18 18.03 14.78 5.83
CA MET A 18 18.54 13.42 5.64
C MET A 18 18.75 12.70 6.98
N LEU A 19 19.25 13.40 8.02
CA LEU A 19 19.33 12.89 9.39
C LEU A 19 17.94 12.55 9.96
N LEU A 20 16.91 13.34 9.66
CA LEU A 20 15.54 13.05 10.10
C LEU A 20 14.95 11.82 9.39
N ILE A 21 15.21 11.65 8.09
CA ILE A 21 14.82 10.44 7.34
C ILE A 21 15.60 9.24 7.86
N ILE A 22 16.92 9.35 8.03
CA ILE A 22 17.76 8.29 8.61
C ILE A 22 17.28 7.96 10.01
N PHE A 23 16.94 8.94 10.84
CA PHE A 23 16.39 8.73 12.18
C PHE A 23 15.05 7.99 12.11
N LEU A 24 14.13 8.37 11.22
CA LEU A 24 12.84 7.69 11.03
C LEU A 24 13.03 6.24 10.55
N ILE A 25 13.91 6.02 9.56
CA ILE A 25 14.26 4.68 9.07
C ILE A 25 14.92 3.87 10.20
N THR A 26 15.83 4.48 10.97
CA THR A 26 16.55 3.83 12.07
C THR A 26 15.60 3.50 13.23
N CYS A 27 14.69 4.40 13.59
CA CYS A 27 13.62 4.14 14.57
C CYS A 27 12.69 3.03 14.09
N CYS A 28 12.34 2.98 12.79
CA CYS A 28 11.58 1.85 12.24
C CYS A 28 12.36 0.55 12.38
N THR A 29 13.65 0.52 12.02
CA THR A 29 14.48 -0.69 12.21
C THR A 29 14.65 -1.07 13.68
N PHE A 30 14.67 -0.11 14.61
CA PHE A 30 14.77 -0.37 16.05
C PHE A 30 13.43 -0.88 16.62
N CYS A 31 12.30 -0.38 16.14
CA CYS A 31 10.97 -0.93 16.42
C CYS A 31 10.81 -2.36 15.89
N TYR A 32 11.42 -2.69 14.75
CA TYR A 32 11.48 -4.07 14.23
C TYR A 32 12.23 -5.05 15.15
N THR A 33 13.15 -4.57 16.00
CA THR A 33 13.93 -5.43 16.93
C THR A 33 13.26 -5.69 18.27
N GLN A 34 12.14 -5.02 18.57
CA GLN A 34 11.35 -5.29 19.78
C GLN A 34 10.28 -6.32 19.44
N THR A 35 10.59 -7.60 19.62
CA THR A 35 9.61 -8.69 19.60
C THR A 35 8.70 -8.57 20.83
N SER A 36 7.72 -7.67 20.78
CA SER A 36 6.59 -7.70 21.69
C SER A 36 5.65 -8.84 21.25
N ASN A 37 5.07 -9.53 22.23
CA ASN A 37 4.20 -10.70 22.05
C ASN A 37 2.87 -10.34 21.35
N ALA A 38 2.91 -9.99 20.08
CA ALA A 38 1.72 -9.88 19.22
C ALA A 38 1.59 -11.16 18.41
N GLN A 39 0.66 -12.03 18.80
CA GLN A 39 0.50 -13.36 18.20
C GLN A 39 -0.12 -13.33 16.79
N VAL A 40 -0.63 -12.19 16.29
CA VAL A 40 -1.06 -12.02 14.89
C VAL A 40 -0.82 -10.57 14.47
N ARG A 41 -0.24 -10.33 13.30
CA ARG A 41 0.15 -8.98 12.84
C ARG A 41 -0.71 -8.43 11.71
N ASN A 42 -1.39 -9.30 10.95
CA ASN A 42 -2.25 -8.90 9.83
C ASN A 42 -3.60 -9.64 9.81
N SER A 43 -4.45 -9.31 8.83
CA SER A 43 -5.71 -10.02 8.57
C SER A 43 -5.46 -11.53 8.41
N ILE A 44 -6.28 -12.37 9.07
CA ILE A 44 -6.24 -13.83 8.90
C ILE A 44 -6.45 -14.24 7.42
N TYR A 45 -7.14 -13.41 6.65
CA TYR A 45 -7.34 -13.61 5.22
C TYR A 45 -6.05 -13.47 4.38
N SER A 46 -4.96 -12.97 4.97
CA SER A 46 -3.64 -12.98 4.34
C SER A 46 -3.06 -14.39 4.13
N MET A 47 -3.70 -15.45 4.64
CA MET A 47 -3.32 -16.83 4.34
C MET A 47 -3.51 -17.24 2.88
N PHE A 48 -4.33 -16.50 2.15
CA PHE A 48 -4.70 -16.85 0.79
C PHE A 48 -3.84 -16.12 -0.24
N GLY A 49 -3.46 -16.85 -1.28
CA GLY A 49 -2.78 -16.30 -2.45
C GLY A 49 -1.44 -15.63 -2.16
N VAL A 50 -1.32 -14.35 -2.52
CA VAL A 50 -0.12 -13.53 -2.25
C VAL A 50 -0.19 -12.77 -0.93
N GLY A 51 -1.22 -13.05 -0.13
CA GLY A 51 -1.57 -12.31 1.07
C GLY A 51 -2.43 -11.08 0.80
N GLN A 52 -2.46 -10.19 1.79
CA GLN A 52 -3.21 -8.96 1.72
C GLN A 52 -2.50 -7.96 0.81
N LEU A 53 -3.21 -7.49 -0.22
CA LEU A 53 -2.69 -6.51 -1.15
C LEU A 53 -2.64 -5.12 -0.51
N ASN A 54 -1.56 -4.39 -0.75
CA ASN A 54 -1.47 -2.99 -0.38
C ASN A 54 -2.04 -2.12 -1.49
N ASP A 55 -2.95 -1.20 -1.16
CA ASP A 55 -3.68 -0.37 -2.14
C ASP A 55 -2.83 0.76 -2.78
N ASN A 56 -1.49 0.69 -2.69
CA ASN A 56 -0.53 1.65 -3.30
C ASN A 56 -0.79 3.15 -3.00
N ASN A 57 -1.46 3.42 -1.90
CA ASN A 57 -1.86 4.76 -1.48
C ASN A 57 -0.78 5.38 -0.58
N TYR A 58 -0.33 6.59 -0.91
CA TYR A 58 0.63 7.34 -0.10
C TYR A 58 -0.08 8.29 0.85
N GLY A 59 0.63 8.76 1.87
CA GLY A 59 0.21 9.66 2.95
C GLY A 59 -1.18 10.27 2.81
N ILE A 60 -1.29 11.31 1.98
CA ILE A 60 -2.56 12.05 1.83
C ILE A 60 -3.69 11.17 1.26
N ASN A 61 -3.41 10.32 0.28
CA ASN A 61 -4.42 9.43 -0.30
C ASN A 61 -5.03 8.52 0.77
N LYS A 62 -4.25 8.02 1.74
CA LYS A 62 -4.76 7.19 2.84
C LYS A 62 -5.84 7.89 3.66
N SER A 63 -5.67 9.16 3.99
CA SER A 63 -6.70 9.96 4.67
C SER A 63 -7.93 10.31 3.81
N LEU A 64 -7.84 10.13 2.49
CA LEU A 64 -8.91 10.40 1.52
C LEU A 64 -9.59 9.11 1.05
N GLY A 65 -9.62 8.08 1.90
CA GLY A 65 -10.18 6.78 1.60
C GLY A 65 -9.43 6.06 0.49
N GLY A 66 -8.17 6.43 0.22
CA GLY A 66 -7.38 5.94 -0.91
C GLY A 66 -7.81 6.49 -2.27
N THR A 67 -8.52 7.62 -2.30
CA THR A 67 -8.83 8.36 -3.53
C THR A 67 -7.58 9.06 -4.04
N GLY A 68 -7.27 8.94 -5.32
CA GLY A 68 -6.05 9.44 -5.95
C GLY A 68 -6.01 9.43 -7.46
N ILE A 69 -6.88 8.71 -8.19
CA ILE A 69 -6.73 8.51 -9.64
C ILE A 69 -6.72 9.85 -10.41
N ALA A 70 -7.54 10.82 -9.98
CA ALA A 70 -7.63 12.15 -10.60
C ALA A 70 -6.93 13.26 -9.81
N PHE A 71 -6.25 12.96 -8.70
CA PHE A 71 -5.44 13.96 -8.00
C PHE A 71 -4.07 14.09 -8.66
N GLN A 72 -3.64 15.33 -8.93
CA GLN A 72 -2.26 15.60 -9.29
C GLN A 72 -1.37 15.45 -8.06
N SER A 73 -0.10 15.09 -8.26
CA SER A 73 0.91 15.22 -7.20
C SER A 73 1.07 16.71 -6.85
N GLY A 74 1.67 17.04 -5.70
CA GLY A 74 1.90 18.46 -5.38
C GLY A 74 2.34 18.69 -3.94
N ARG A 75 1.56 18.23 -2.96
CA ARG A 75 1.97 18.18 -1.54
C ARG A 75 2.35 16.79 -1.05
N SER A 76 2.15 15.78 -1.89
CA SER A 76 2.54 14.39 -1.68
C SER A 76 2.64 13.71 -3.03
N ILE A 77 3.51 12.72 -3.12
CA ILE A 77 3.71 11.90 -4.31
C ILE A 77 2.49 11.00 -4.45
N ASN A 78 1.78 11.13 -5.56
CA ASN A 78 0.60 10.31 -5.80
C ASN A 78 0.96 9.13 -6.72
N ASN A 79 1.31 8.00 -6.10
CA ASN A 79 1.66 6.78 -6.83
C ASN A 79 0.43 5.99 -7.35
N VAL A 80 -0.79 6.44 -7.04
CA VAL A 80 -2.03 5.79 -7.53
C VAL A 80 -2.13 5.93 -9.05
N ASN A 81 -1.72 7.08 -9.59
CA ASN A 81 -1.71 7.36 -11.02
C ASN A 81 -0.36 7.98 -11.44
N PRO A 82 0.48 7.29 -12.24
CA PRO A 82 1.78 7.82 -12.64
C PRO A 82 1.70 9.10 -13.48
N ALA A 83 0.58 9.39 -14.14
CA ALA A 83 0.40 10.66 -14.86
C ALA A 83 0.39 11.89 -13.94
N SER A 84 0.22 11.69 -12.62
CA SER A 84 0.14 12.77 -11.64
C SER A 84 1.46 13.42 -11.27
N TYR A 85 2.62 12.80 -11.57
CA TYR A 85 3.90 13.25 -11.00
C TYR A 85 4.34 14.65 -11.44
N LEU A 86 3.75 15.20 -12.51
CA LEU A 86 4.03 16.55 -13.00
C LEU A 86 3.57 17.66 -12.06
N GLY A 87 2.74 17.36 -11.05
CA GLY A 87 2.24 18.39 -10.16
C GLY A 87 3.28 18.98 -9.17
N PHE A 88 4.48 18.40 -9.05
CA PHE A 88 5.58 18.98 -8.28
C PHE A 88 6.45 19.94 -9.09
N ARG A 89 5.89 21.06 -9.54
CA ARG A 89 6.64 22.01 -10.37
C ARG A 89 7.88 22.53 -9.63
N ASP A 90 9.00 22.52 -10.35
CA ASP A 90 10.30 23.05 -9.94
C ASP A 90 10.83 22.55 -8.58
N SER A 91 10.43 21.35 -8.17
CA SER A 91 10.82 20.77 -6.89
C SER A 91 11.41 19.37 -7.05
N TYR A 92 12.27 19.01 -6.11
CA TYR A 92 12.50 17.62 -5.76
C TYR A 92 11.77 17.31 -4.46
N VAL A 93 11.16 16.13 -4.36
CA VAL A 93 10.38 15.75 -3.20
C VAL A 93 10.85 14.41 -2.70
N MET A 94 11.05 14.29 -1.40
CA MET A 94 11.21 13.01 -0.73
C MET A 94 10.03 12.79 0.20
N GLU A 95 9.55 11.57 0.25
CA GLU A 95 8.42 11.20 1.08
C GLU A 95 8.63 9.81 1.68
N VAL A 96 8.43 9.71 2.99
CA VAL A 96 8.48 8.45 3.73
C VAL A 96 7.22 8.31 4.56
N GLY A 97 6.67 7.10 4.59
CA GLY A 97 5.48 6.77 5.36
C GLY A 97 5.70 5.54 6.23
N VAL A 98 5.18 5.60 7.44
CA VAL A 98 5.13 4.48 8.40
C VAL A 98 3.66 4.22 8.71
N ALA A 99 3.28 2.95 8.79
CA ALA A 99 1.92 2.54 9.12
C ALA A 99 1.95 1.66 10.37
N GLY A 100 1.10 1.96 11.33
CA GLY A 100 0.75 1.07 12.44
C GLY A 100 -0.64 0.51 12.21
N ILE A 101 -0.84 -0.77 12.47
CA ILE A 101 -2.17 -1.39 12.40
C ILE A 101 -2.48 -2.16 13.66
N TYR A 102 -3.74 -2.12 14.05
CA TYR A 102 -4.29 -2.92 15.14
C TYR A 102 -5.54 -3.63 14.62
N TYR A 103 -5.55 -4.95 14.76
CA TYR A 103 -6.62 -5.84 14.31
C TYR A 103 -7.35 -6.48 15.50
N LYS A 104 -8.65 -6.67 15.34
CA LYS A 104 -9.45 -7.62 16.09
C LYS A 104 -10.11 -8.57 15.11
N SER A 105 -9.74 -9.85 15.18
CA SER A 105 -10.32 -10.93 14.39
C SER A 105 -11.28 -11.72 15.27
N GLU A 106 -12.53 -11.90 14.84
CA GLU A 106 -13.53 -12.59 15.65
C GLU A 106 -14.49 -13.44 14.81
N ASN A 107 -14.95 -14.55 15.37
CA ASN A 107 -16.11 -15.29 14.89
C ASN A 107 -17.16 -15.38 16.01
N ASN A 108 -18.14 -16.27 15.88
CA ASN A 108 -19.21 -16.41 16.88
C ASN A 108 -18.74 -17.07 18.20
N TYR A 109 -17.52 -17.60 18.25
CA TYR A 109 -17.01 -18.44 19.35
C TYR A 109 -15.75 -17.86 20.02
N ALA A 110 -14.88 -17.19 19.26
CA ALA A 110 -13.58 -16.73 19.71
C ALA A 110 -13.23 -15.36 19.10
N SER A 111 -12.34 -14.64 19.79
CA SER A 111 -11.76 -13.40 19.29
C SER A 111 -10.28 -13.32 19.65
N GLN A 112 -9.49 -12.75 18.76
CA GLN A 112 -8.08 -12.44 18.98
C GLN A 112 -7.75 -11.04 18.50
N THR A 113 -6.74 -10.43 19.10
CA THR A 113 -6.25 -9.11 18.73
C THR A 113 -4.78 -9.18 18.34
N GLY A 114 -4.36 -8.21 17.53
CA GLY A 114 -3.07 -8.22 16.89
C GLY A 114 -2.67 -6.84 16.43
N GLY A 115 -1.41 -6.64 16.10
CA GLY A 115 -0.97 -5.37 15.55
C GLY A 115 0.48 -5.40 15.09
N ASP A 116 0.81 -4.46 14.20
CA ASP A 116 2.12 -4.36 13.59
C ASP A 116 2.47 -2.90 13.25
N VAL A 117 3.75 -2.61 13.14
CA VAL A 117 4.27 -1.33 12.65
C VAL A 117 5.24 -1.60 11.52
N THR A 118 4.89 -1.11 10.33
CA THR A 118 5.63 -1.37 9.10
C THR A 118 6.02 -0.08 8.39
N LEU A 119 7.12 -0.14 7.65
CA LEU A 119 7.40 0.88 6.65
C LEU A 119 6.32 0.80 5.57
N SER A 120 5.55 1.88 5.40
CA SER A 120 4.48 1.93 4.40
C SER A 120 5.02 2.18 3.01
N TYR A 121 5.95 3.13 2.86
CA TYR A 121 6.67 3.41 1.62
C TYR A 121 7.85 4.34 1.85
N PHE A 122 8.79 4.31 0.90
CA PHE A 122 9.72 5.40 0.64
C PHE A 122 9.60 5.79 -0.82
N SER A 123 9.60 7.09 -1.11
CA SER A 123 9.56 7.58 -2.48
C SER A 123 10.27 8.91 -2.61
N ALA A 124 10.72 9.18 -3.82
CA ALA A 124 11.21 10.48 -4.21
C ALA A 124 10.71 10.82 -5.61
N SER A 125 10.65 12.11 -5.90
CA SER A 125 10.19 12.66 -7.18
C SER A 125 11.09 13.80 -7.61
N LEU A 126 11.32 13.89 -8.91
CA LEU A 126 12.13 14.89 -9.58
C LEU A 126 11.34 15.50 -10.73
N TYR A 127 11.19 16.82 -10.70
CA TYR A 127 10.70 17.59 -11.83
C TYR A 127 11.90 18.00 -12.70
N PHE A 128 12.06 17.34 -13.85
CA PHE A 128 13.21 17.55 -14.72
C PHE A 128 13.01 18.75 -15.66
N THR A 129 11.83 18.85 -16.25
CA THR A 129 11.46 19.90 -17.20
C THR A 129 9.98 20.23 -17.04
N ASN A 130 9.51 21.29 -17.72
CA ASN A 130 8.10 21.66 -17.72
C ASN A 130 7.15 20.62 -18.35
N TRP A 131 7.69 19.60 -19.01
CA TRP A 131 6.91 18.53 -19.64
C TRP A 131 7.28 17.14 -19.14
N TRP A 132 8.23 16.99 -18.21
CA TRP A 132 8.66 15.69 -17.70
C TRP A 132 9.02 15.72 -16.21
N ALA A 133 8.35 14.84 -15.47
CA ALA A 133 8.67 14.49 -14.09
C ALA A 133 8.86 12.98 -13.94
N SER A 134 9.61 12.58 -12.93
CA SER A 134 9.85 11.17 -12.62
C SER A 134 9.78 10.93 -11.12
N SER A 135 9.35 9.73 -10.75
CA SER A 135 9.33 9.27 -9.37
C SER A 135 10.00 7.91 -9.25
N PHE A 136 10.63 7.64 -8.11
CA PHE A 136 11.12 6.31 -7.78
C PHE A 136 10.76 6.00 -6.33
N GLY A 137 10.55 4.73 -6.03
CA GLY A 137 10.21 4.36 -4.66
C GLY A 137 10.20 2.87 -4.40
N PHE A 138 10.07 2.57 -3.11
CA PHE A 138 9.93 1.24 -2.54
C PHE A 138 8.61 1.18 -1.77
N VAL A 139 7.79 0.19 -2.08
CA VAL A 139 6.45 0.00 -1.49
C VAL A 139 6.21 -1.50 -1.29
N PRO A 140 5.75 -1.95 -0.11
CA PRO A 140 5.23 -3.31 0.04
C PRO A 140 4.04 -3.51 -0.91
N PHE A 141 4.08 -4.56 -1.72
CA PHE A 141 3.02 -4.89 -2.68
C PHE A 141 1.95 -5.77 -2.03
N SER A 142 2.38 -6.77 -1.27
CA SER A 142 1.49 -7.63 -0.48
C SER A 142 2.19 -8.13 0.78
N SER A 143 1.41 -8.50 1.78
CA SER A 143 1.89 -9.05 3.05
C SER A 143 1.13 -10.31 3.44
N VAL A 144 1.87 -11.32 3.90
CA VAL A 144 1.35 -12.54 4.53
C VAL A 144 1.80 -12.51 5.97
N ASP A 145 0.86 -12.50 6.92
CA ASP A 145 1.18 -12.57 8.34
C ASP A 145 -0.03 -13.07 9.15
N TYR A 146 -0.01 -14.35 9.49
CA TYR A 146 -1.07 -14.96 10.27
C TYR A 146 -0.52 -16.09 11.13
N GLU A 147 -1.18 -16.31 12.26
CA GLU A 147 -1.00 -17.48 13.12
C GLU A 147 -2.39 -17.94 13.54
N ILE A 148 -2.69 -19.21 13.33
CA ILE A 148 -3.98 -19.82 13.64
C ILE A 148 -3.71 -21.11 14.39
N ASN A 149 -4.24 -21.19 15.61
CA ASN A 149 -4.21 -22.39 16.41
C ASN A 149 -5.58 -23.07 16.31
N SER A 150 -5.57 -24.37 16.03
CA SER A 150 -6.77 -25.17 15.83
C SER A 150 -6.53 -26.57 16.37
N SER A 151 -7.53 -27.18 17.00
CA SER A 151 -7.49 -28.59 17.37
C SER A 151 -8.31 -29.38 16.34
N ASP A 152 -7.65 -30.23 15.56
CA ASP A 152 -8.27 -30.97 14.46
C ASP A 152 -7.67 -32.38 14.33
N GLU A 153 -8.38 -33.30 13.70
CA GLU A 153 -7.90 -34.66 13.44
C GLU A 153 -6.74 -34.63 12.43
N VAL A 154 -5.75 -35.51 12.62
CA VAL A 154 -4.72 -35.77 11.61
C VAL A 154 -5.19 -36.95 10.77
N GLY A 155 -5.18 -36.80 9.44
CA GLY A 155 -5.68 -37.85 8.54
C GLY A 155 -5.02 -39.20 8.80
N GLY A 156 -5.82 -40.19 9.20
CA GLY A 156 -5.36 -41.53 9.58
C GLY A 156 -5.37 -41.82 11.09
N GLU A 157 -5.64 -40.83 11.95
CA GLU A 157 -5.84 -40.99 13.39
C GLU A 157 -7.22 -40.48 13.84
N LEU A 158 -7.82 -41.14 14.84
CA LEU A 158 -9.08 -40.72 15.48
C LEU A 158 -8.87 -39.70 16.61
N THR A 159 -7.62 -39.29 16.82
CA THR A 159 -7.18 -38.37 17.87
C THR A 159 -7.02 -36.97 17.31
N THR A 160 -7.54 -35.99 18.05
CA THR A 160 -7.37 -34.56 17.73
C THR A 160 -6.00 -34.09 18.18
N PHE A 161 -5.33 -33.34 17.31
CA PHE A 161 -4.03 -32.74 17.59
C PHE A 161 -4.13 -31.23 17.53
N ASP A 162 -3.34 -30.57 18.38
CA ASP A 162 -3.16 -29.13 18.28
C ASP A 162 -2.29 -28.83 17.06
N LYS A 163 -2.89 -28.11 16.11
CA LYS A 163 -2.29 -27.67 14.87
C LYS A 163 -2.09 -26.16 14.91
N THR A 164 -0.92 -25.76 14.45
CA THR A 164 -0.53 -24.36 14.30
C THR A 164 -0.23 -24.08 12.83
N TYR A 165 -0.97 -23.12 12.25
CA TYR A 165 -0.73 -22.62 10.90
C TYR A 165 -0.10 -21.24 10.98
N LYS A 166 1.10 -21.08 10.42
CA LYS A 166 1.80 -19.79 10.37
C LYS A 166 2.10 -19.40 8.93
N GLY A 167 1.93 -18.13 8.61
CA GLY A 167 2.40 -17.55 7.36
C GLY A 167 3.16 -16.26 7.61
N SER A 168 4.23 -16.03 6.86
CA SER A 168 5.02 -14.81 6.93
C SER A 168 5.60 -14.41 5.57
N GLY A 169 5.97 -13.14 5.43
CA GLY A 169 6.62 -12.60 4.24
C GLY A 169 5.66 -11.82 3.35
N GLY A 170 5.87 -11.89 2.03
CA GLY A 170 5.10 -11.12 1.07
C GLY A 170 5.94 -10.64 -0.11
N LEU A 171 5.38 -9.74 -0.90
CA LEU A 171 6.02 -9.18 -2.09
C LEU A 171 6.28 -7.69 -1.90
N ASN A 172 7.43 -7.22 -2.35
CA ASN A 172 7.81 -5.82 -2.37
C ASN A 172 7.91 -5.32 -3.81
N ARG A 173 7.62 -4.03 -4.02
CA ARG A 173 7.70 -3.32 -5.29
C ARG A 173 8.75 -2.22 -5.19
N ILE A 174 9.77 -2.28 -6.04
CA ILE A 174 10.60 -1.13 -6.40
C ILE A 174 10.10 -0.61 -7.74
N TYR A 175 9.89 0.69 -7.87
CA TYR A 175 9.43 1.27 -9.13
C TYR A 175 10.24 2.48 -9.55
N TRP A 176 10.26 2.69 -10.86
CA TRP A 176 10.65 3.92 -11.52
C TRP A 176 9.55 4.36 -12.46
N GLY A 177 9.00 5.54 -12.17
CA GLY A 177 7.87 6.16 -12.82
C GLY A 177 8.25 7.41 -13.60
N ASN A 178 7.55 7.64 -14.70
CA ASN A 178 7.70 8.85 -15.51
C ASN A 178 6.32 9.40 -15.87
N SER A 179 6.22 10.73 -15.87
CA SER A 179 5.03 11.49 -16.28
C SER A 179 5.41 12.54 -17.30
N PHE A 180 4.64 12.65 -18.37
CA PHE A 180 4.87 13.52 -19.52
C PHE A 180 3.66 14.39 -19.80
N LYS A 181 3.89 15.69 -19.97
CA LYS A 181 2.86 16.64 -20.41
C LYS A 181 2.79 16.57 -21.92
N ILE A 182 1.61 16.22 -22.45
CA ILE A 182 1.40 16.08 -23.90
C ILE A 182 0.94 17.42 -24.47
N PHE A 183 -0.05 18.03 -23.83
CA PHE A 183 -0.51 19.39 -24.03
C PHE A 183 -1.12 19.89 -22.72
N ASP A 184 -1.43 21.18 -22.64
CA ASP A 184 -1.89 21.78 -21.38
C ASP A 184 -3.18 21.11 -20.89
N GLY A 185 -3.13 20.65 -19.64
CA GLY A 185 -4.17 19.84 -19.02
C GLY A 185 -3.98 18.34 -19.17
N LEU A 186 -3.37 17.82 -20.24
CA LEU A 186 -3.20 16.38 -20.48
C LEU A 186 -1.81 15.87 -20.10
N SER A 187 -1.78 14.94 -19.15
CA SER A 187 -0.59 14.16 -18.82
C SER A 187 -0.76 12.66 -19.03
N LEU A 188 0.32 12.01 -19.43
CA LEU A 188 0.47 10.56 -19.50
C LEU A 188 1.58 10.12 -18.58
N GLY A 189 1.44 8.96 -17.95
CA GLY A 189 2.51 8.40 -17.14
C GLY A 189 2.56 6.89 -17.19
N PHE A 190 3.72 6.35 -16.83
CA PHE A 190 3.91 4.91 -16.66
C PHE A 190 4.92 4.62 -15.57
N ASN A 191 4.75 3.48 -14.90
CA ASN A 191 5.71 2.91 -13.97
C ASN A 191 6.29 1.62 -14.53
N THR A 192 7.62 1.50 -14.43
CA THR A 192 8.32 0.21 -14.54
C THR A 192 8.65 -0.25 -13.14
N SER A 193 8.15 -1.42 -12.76
CA SER A 193 8.30 -1.97 -11.41
C SER A 193 9.02 -3.31 -11.44
N TYR A 194 9.87 -3.56 -10.44
CA TYR A 194 10.36 -4.89 -10.10
C TYR A 194 9.63 -5.34 -8.84
N ILE A 195 8.82 -6.38 -8.97
CA ILE A 195 8.08 -7.00 -7.86
C ILE A 195 8.85 -8.26 -7.46
N ALA A 196 9.22 -8.39 -6.19
CA ALA A 196 9.91 -9.57 -5.70
C ALA A 196 9.67 -9.81 -4.19
N GLY A 197 9.76 -11.06 -3.77
CA GLY A 197 9.70 -11.44 -2.37
C GLY A 197 9.50 -12.94 -2.16
N THR A 198 9.35 -13.34 -0.90
CA THR A 198 9.17 -14.73 -0.50
C THR A 198 8.00 -14.80 0.48
N ILE A 199 7.17 -15.83 0.32
CA ILE A 199 6.10 -16.20 1.22
C ILE A 199 6.49 -17.55 1.85
N SER A 200 6.50 -17.62 3.18
CA SER A 200 6.73 -18.85 3.93
C SER A 200 5.45 -19.22 4.65
N GLN A 201 5.02 -20.47 4.49
CA GLN A 201 3.87 -21.03 5.20
C GLN A 201 4.29 -22.31 5.89
N THR A 202 3.90 -22.46 7.15
CA THR A 202 4.19 -23.63 7.95
C THR A 202 2.90 -24.12 8.59
N GLU A 203 2.68 -25.43 8.51
CA GLU A 203 1.69 -26.16 9.28
C GLU A 203 2.42 -27.12 10.21
N THR A 204 2.14 -27.05 11.50
CA THR A 204 2.73 -27.92 12.51
C THR A 204 1.62 -28.63 13.27
N ALA A 205 1.71 -29.95 13.40
CA ALA A 205 0.89 -30.71 14.34
C ALA A 205 1.76 -31.13 15.53
N GLU A 206 1.35 -30.77 16.74
CA GLU A 206 2.11 -31.08 17.96
C GLU A 206 2.14 -32.58 18.24
N SER A 207 3.26 -33.05 18.80
CA SER A 207 3.39 -34.43 19.25
C SER A 207 2.47 -34.71 20.43
N ASN A 208 1.75 -35.83 20.42
CA ASN A 208 0.94 -36.27 21.55
C ASN A 208 0.97 -37.80 21.67
N GLY A 209 1.45 -38.28 22.82
CA GLY A 209 1.58 -39.72 23.09
C GLY A 209 2.50 -40.43 22.10
N SER A 210 1.95 -41.34 21.30
CA SER A 210 2.68 -42.10 20.28
C SER A 210 2.89 -41.36 18.96
N PHE A 211 2.19 -40.24 18.74
CA PHE A 211 2.34 -39.43 17.54
C PHE A 211 3.50 -38.46 17.70
N ALA A 212 4.49 -38.55 16.81
CA ALA A 212 5.73 -37.77 16.87
C ALA A 212 5.56 -36.30 16.44
N GLY A 213 4.39 -35.90 15.94
CA GLY A 213 4.19 -34.59 15.32
C GLY A 213 4.69 -34.54 13.87
N TYR A 214 4.25 -33.54 13.13
CA TYR A 214 4.84 -33.21 11.83
C TYR A 214 4.94 -31.70 11.62
N GLU A 215 5.80 -31.33 10.68
CA GLU A 215 5.84 -29.98 10.10
C GLU A 215 5.77 -30.08 8.57
N LEU A 216 4.86 -29.34 7.96
CA LEU A 216 4.82 -29.08 6.53
C LEU A 216 5.20 -27.63 6.30
N LYS A 217 6.31 -27.39 5.60
CA LYS A 217 6.83 -26.05 5.31
C LYS A 217 6.89 -25.80 3.82
N SER A 218 6.27 -24.72 3.37
CA SER A 218 6.27 -24.23 1.98
C SER A 218 6.96 -22.88 1.90
N GLU A 219 7.99 -22.75 1.08
CA GLU A 219 8.60 -21.47 0.72
C GLU A 219 8.39 -21.18 -0.77
N ARG A 220 7.70 -20.09 -1.06
CA ARG A 220 7.43 -19.62 -2.42
C ARG A 220 8.08 -18.27 -2.63
N SER A 221 9.10 -18.24 -3.48
CA SER A 221 9.70 -17.00 -3.95
C SER A 221 9.11 -16.60 -5.30
N ALA A 222 8.90 -15.31 -5.52
CA ALA A 222 8.40 -14.79 -6.77
C ALA A 222 9.10 -13.51 -7.17
N HIS A 223 9.30 -13.32 -8.48
CA HIS A 223 9.82 -12.07 -9.02
C HIS A 223 9.36 -11.80 -10.46
N SER A 224 9.18 -10.53 -10.84
CA SER A 224 8.97 -10.10 -12.24
C SER A 224 9.05 -8.60 -12.42
N LEU A 225 9.29 -8.18 -13.66
CA LEU A 225 8.98 -6.84 -14.12
C LEU A 225 7.46 -6.68 -14.32
N TYR A 226 6.93 -5.54 -13.91
CA TYR A 226 5.52 -5.18 -13.96
C TYR A 226 5.37 -3.73 -14.47
N PHE A 227 4.32 -3.47 -15.23
CA PHE A 227 4.04 -2.18 -15.85
C PHE A 227 2.63 -1.71 -15.53
N ASP A 228 2.51 -0.46 -15.11
CA ASP A 228 1.25 0.24 -14.94
C ASP A 228 1.30 1.63 -15.58
N TYR A 229 0.15 2.11 -16.02
CA TYR A 229 -0.02 3.28 -16.86
C TYR A 229 -1.09 4.19 -16.31
N GLY A 230 -0.98 5.47 -16.64
CA GLY A 230 -1.85 6.51 -16.16
C GLY A 230 -2.09 7.60 -17.20
N LEU A 231 -3.26 8.20 -17.14
CA LEU A 231 -3.66 9.36 -17.93
C LEU A 231 -4.44 10.31 -17.02
N GLN A 232 -4.19 11.63 -17.14
CA GLN A 232 -4.98 12.65 -16.46
C GLN A 232 -5.25 13.82 -17.41
N TYR A 233 -6.48 14.35 -17.37
CA TYR A 233 -6.87 15.57 -18.06
C TYR A 233 -7.46 16.57 -17.06
N SER A 234 -6.88 17.77 -16.96
CA SER A 234 -7.31 18.85 -16.07
C SER A 234 -7.75 20.09 -16.87
N THR A 235 -8.93 20.63 -16.56
CA THR A 235 -9.54 21.75 -17.29
C THR A 235 -8.87 23.12 -17.06
N GLY A 236 -7.86 23.20 -16.19
CA GLY A 236 -7.30 24.47 -15.75
C GLY A 236 -5.91 24.35 -15.14
N GLU A 237 -4.99 23.64 -15.81
CA GLU A 237 -3.60 23.45 -15.34
C GLU A 237 -2.91 24.79 -14.98
N ASP A 238 -3.10 25.83 -15.80
CA ASP A 238 -2.56 27.17 -15.56
C ASP A 238 -3.32 27.99 -14.50
N LYS A 239 -4.53 27.55 -14.13
CA LYS A 239 -5.37 28.22 -13.13
C LYS A 239 -5.10 27.72 -11.71
N GLN A 240 -4.51 26.54 -11.53
CA GLN A 240 -4.23 25.96 -10.20
C GLN A 240 -3.29 26.84 -9.34
N ASN A 241 -2.45 27.68 -9.97
CA ASN A 241 -1.51 28.58 -9.27
C ASN A 241 -1.97 30.04 -9.20
N LYS A 242 -3.10 30.40 -9.83
CA LYS A 242 -3.68 31.72 -9.63
C LYS A 242 -4.48 31.64 -8.35
N ALA A 243 -4.35 32.62 -7.46
CA ALA A 243 -5.17 32.80 -6.25
C ALA A 243 -6.65 33.12 -6.58
N GLY A 244 -7.17 32.54 -7.68
CA GLY A 244 -8.54 32.68 -8.14
C GLY A 244 -9.41 31.56 -7.58
N GLN A 245 -10.66 31.92 -7.30
CA GLN A 245 -11.70 31.03 -6.77
C GLN A 245 -12.27 30.04 -7.82
N ASP A 246 -11.59 29.89 -8.96
CA ASP A 246 -12.08 29.09 -10.09
C ASP A 246 -12.00 27.60 -9.75
N TRP A 247 -13.07 26.90 -10.09
CA TRP A 247 -13.14 25.45 -9.99
C TRP A 247 -12.32 24.79 -11.11
N VAL A 248 -11.47 23.84 -10.74
CA VAL A 248 -10.67 23.01 -11.66
C VAL A 248 -11.14 21.57 -11.54
N TYR A 249 -11.51 20.98 -12.68
CA TYR A 249 -11.94 19.60 -12.78
C TYR A 249 -10.83 18.76 -13.40
N THR A 250 -10.60 17.57 -12.84
CA THR A 250 -9.62 16.62 -13.36
C THR A 250 -10.27 15.26 -13.53
N PHE A 251 -9.99 14.62 -14.66
CA PHE A 251 -10.37 13.25 -14.95
C PHE A 251 -9.10 12.41 -14.99
N GLY A 252 -9.14 11.21 -14.43
CA GLY A 252 -8.01 10.29 -14.41
C GLY A 252 -8.40 8.89 -14.87
N LEU A 253 -7.48 8.22 -15.55
CA LEU A 253 -7.56 6.81 -15.93
C LEU A 253 -6.27 6.10 -15.52
N ILE A 254 -6.39 4.86 -15.09
CA ILE A 254 -5.26 3.97 -14.82
C ILE A 254 -5.47 2.60 -15.46
N TYR A 255 -4.37 1.96 -15.84
CA TYR A 255 -4.35 0.59 -16.34
C TYR A 255 -3.13 -0.16 -15.78
N GLY A 256 -3.36 -1.33 -15.19
CA GLY A 256 -2.33 -2.26 -14.74
C GLY A 256 -2.37 -3.53 -15.58
N ALA A 257 -1.24 -3.90 -16.18
CA ALA A 257 -1.18 -5.07 -17.05
C ALA A 257 -1.19 -6.37 -16.21
N GLY A 258 -2.02 -7.35 -16.59
CA GLY A 258 -2.00 -8.67 -15.97
C GLY A 258 -0.64 -9.35 -16.16
N LYS A 259 -0.11 -9.97 -15.11
CA LYS A 259 1.26 -10.53 -15.12
C LYS A 259 1.34 -11.85 -14.35
N LYS A 260 1.81 -12.91 -15.00
CA LYS A 260 2.32 -14.11 -14.33
C LYS A 260 3.73 -13.82 -13.81
N LEU A 261 3.96 -14.09 -12.52
CA LEU A 261 5.28 -13.94 -11.90
C LEU A 261 6.13 -15.19 -12.16
N ASN A 262 7.45 -15.02 -12.18
CA ASN A 262 8.37 -16.16 -12.13
C ASN A 262 8.39 -16.65 -10.68
N THR A 263 8.09 -17.93 -10.47
CA THR A 263 8.00 -18.53 -9.14
C THR A 263 9.01 -19.65 -8.98
N LYS A 264 9.53 -19.79 -7.76
CA LYS A 264 10.24 -20.98 -7.31
C LYS A 264 9.61 -21.44 -6.00
N ASP A 265 9.28 -22.72 -5.96
CA ASP A 265 8.55 -23.39 -4.90
C ASP A 265 9.43 -24.47 -4.28
N ASP A 266 9.65 -24.37 -2.98
CA ASP A 266 10.33 -25.39 -2.18
C ASP A 266 9.36 -25.87 -1.08
N LEU A 267 9.14 -27.18 -0.98
CA LEU A 267 8.21 -27.81 -0.04
C LEU A 267 8.91 -28.92 0.74
N TRP A 268 8.80 -28.89 2.06
CA TRP A 268 9.40 -29.87 2.97
C TRP A 268 8.36 -30.43 3.92
N PHE A 269 8.43 -31.73 4.12
CA PHE A 269 7.68 -32.44 5.14
C PHE A 269 8.65 -33.06 6.15
N THR A 270 8.52 -32.69 7.41
CA THR A 270 9.33 -33.19 8.51
C THR A 270 8.45 -34.05 9.40
N TYR A 271 8.83 -35.31 9.58
CA TYR A 271 8.18 -36.23 10.51
C TYR A 271 9.24 -36.91 11.37
N ASN A 272 9.03 -36.91 12.69
CA ASN A 272 9.97 -37.50 13.64
C ASN A 272 11.43 -37.04 13.43
N GLY A 273 11.61 -35.73 13.23
CA GLY A 273 12.93 -35.10 13.01
C GLY A 273 13.56 -35.35 11.63
N THR A 274 12.94 -36.12 10.73
CA THR A 274 13.45 -36.39 9.39
C THR A 274 12.72 -35.53 8.36
N ALA A 275 13.46 -34.64 7.67
CA ALA A 275 12.94 -33.77 6.63
C ALA A 275 13.05 -34.41 5.24
N THR A 276 11.95 -34.41 4.48
CA THR A 276 11.86 -34.89 3.10
C THR A 276 11.36 -33.76 2.20
N SER A 277 12.02 -33.54 1.06
CA SER A 277 11.54 -32.59 0.05
C SER A 277 10.43 -33.23 -0.78
N LEU A 278 9.34 -32.49 -1.02
CA LEU A 278 8.19 -32.91 -1.80
C LEU A 278 8.21 -32.29 -3.21
N ASP A 279 7.58 -32.94 -4.19
CA ASP A 279 7.45 -32.41 -5.56
C ASP A 279 6.52 -31.18 -5.57
N THR A 280 6.91 -30.15 -6.33
CA THR A 280 6.21 -28.87 -6.44
C THR A 280 5.68 -28.59 -7.85
N LYS A 281 5.76 -29.55 -8.78
CA LYS A 281 5.35 -29.37 -10.20
C LYS A 281 3.92 -28.85 -10.41
N ASP A 282 2.98 -29.21 -9.53
CA ASP A 282 1.57 -28.86 -9.68
C ASP A 282 1.18 -27.55 -8.98
N GLN A 283 2.17 -26.83 -8.42
CA GLN A 283 1.91 -25.57 -7.73
C GLN A 283 1.48 -24.46 -8.72
N PRO A 284 0.33 -23.79 -8.48
CA PRO A 284 -0.13 -22.73 -9.36
C PRO A 284 0.82 -21.53 -9.31
N SER A 285 1.14 -20.98 -10.48
CA SER A 285 1.96 -19.77 -10.54
C SER A 285 1.23 -18.56 -9.95
N ILE A 286 1.97 -17.71 -9.25
CA ILE A 286 1.45 -16.42 -8.79
C ILE A 286 1.14 -15.52 -9.99
N LYS A 287 -0.05 -14.92 -9.98
CA LYS A 287 -0.51 -13.97 -10.99
C LYS A 287 -0.97 -12.67 -10.34
N ILE A 288 -0.65 -11.56 -10.99
CA ILE A 288 -1.24 -10.24 -10.76
C ILE A 288 -2.32 -10.06 -11.83
N PRO A 289 -3.58 -9.76 -11.46
CA PRO A 289 -4.63 -9.57 -12.46
C PRO A 289 -4.45 -8.26 -13.21
N GLN A 290 -5.10 -8.15 -14.36
CA GLN A 290 -5.26 -6.85 -14.98
C GLN A 290 -6.15 -5.95 -14.12
N LYS A 291 -5.85 -4.65 -14.12
CA LYS A 291 -6.58 -3.63 -13.36
C LYS A 291 -6.93 -2.44 -14.23
N PHE A 292 -8.13 -1.92 -14.06
CA PHE A 292 -8.59 -0.67 -14.66
C PHE A 292 -9.16 0.25 -13.58
N GLY A 293 -9.01 1.56 -13.75
CA GLY A 293 -9.63 2.51 -12.84
C GLY A 293 -9.88 3.86 -13.47
N ILE A 294 -10.93 4.51 -12.99
CA ILE A 294 -11.34 5.86 -13.37
C ILE A 294 -11.46 6.72 -12.13
N GLY A 295 -11.15 8.01 -12.27
CA GLY A 295 -11.28 8.98 -11.19
C GLY A 295 -11.77 10.31 -11.70
N ILE A 296 -12.49 11.02 -10.85
CA ILE A 296 -12.85 12.42 -11.04
C ILE A 296 -12.46 13.22 -9.80
N ALA A 297 -11.95 14.42 -10.00
CA ALA A 297 -11.58 15.32 -8.93
C ALA A 297 -12.01 16.75 -9.26
N VAL A 298 -12.30 17.50 -8.20
CA VAL A 298 -12.61 18.91 -8.26
C VAL A 298 -11.76 19.64 -7.23
N ASN A 299 -11.19 20.77 -7.62
CA ASN A 299 -10.35 21.61 -6.76
C ASN A 299 -10.82 23.06 -6.82
N LYS A 300 -10.77 23.76 -5.69
CA LYS A 300 -10.99 25.21 -5.60
C LYS A 300 -9.77 25.84 -4.92
N GLY A 301 -8.86 26.34 -5.75
CA GLY A 301 -7.53 26.78 -5.29
C GLY A 301 -6.84 25.71 -4.43
N ASN A 302 -6.17 26.15 -3.37
CA ASN A 302 -5.54 25.26 -2.38
C ASN A 302 -6.43 24.95 -1.17
N ASN A 303 -7.62 25.56 -1.10
CA ASN A 303 -8.50 25.50 0.06
C ASN A 303 -9.38 24.26 0.09
N PHE A 304 -9.74 23.73 -1.08
CA PHE A 304 -10.64 22.60 -1.15
C PHE A 304 -10.31 21.69 -2.32
N ARG A 305 -10.36 20.38 -2.07
CA ARG A 305 -10.46 19.39 -3.13
C ARG A 305 -11.33 18.23 -2.70
N ALA A 306 -12.00 17.62 -3.66
CA ALA A 306 -12.72 16.37 -3.47
C ALA A 306 -12.56 15.49 -4.69
N GLY A 307 -12.70 14.19 -4.51
CA GLY A 307 -12.59 13.23 -5.59
C GLY A 307 -13.36 11.95 -5.33
N PHE A 308 -13.57 11.20 -6.41
CA PHE A 308 -14.21 9.91 -6.44
C PHE A 308 -13.45 9.02 -7.42
N ASP A 309 -13.18 7.79 -7.00
CA ASP A 309 -12.51 6.78 -7.80
C ASP A 309 -13.30 5.46 -7.84
N TYR A 310 -13.24 4.79 -8.99
CA TYR A 310 -13.70 3.43 -9.19
C TYR A 310 -12.57 2.60 -9.79
N GLU A 311 -12.25 1.47 -9.19
CA GLU A 311 -11.28 0.50 -9.70
C GLU A 311 -11.94 -0.87 -9.88
N TRP A 312 -11.49 -1.63 -10.88
CA TRP A 312 -11.87 -3.01 -11.15
C TRP A 312 -10.64 -3.85 -11.47
N SER A 313 -10.57 -5.08 -10.96
CA SER A 313 -9.51 -6.03 -11.32
C SER A 313 -10.05 -7.44 -11.59
N GLU A 314 -9.47 -8.10 -12.59
CA GLU A 314 -9.92 -9.40 -13.11
C GLU A 314 -9.34 -10.58 -12.34
N TRP A 315 -9.77 -10.76 -11.09
CA TRP A 315 -9.31 -11.87 -10.24
C TRP A 315 -9.94 -13.23 -10.58
N SER A 316 -11.08 -13.25 -11.29
CA SER A 316 -11.79 -14.49 -11.65
C SER A 316 -10.96 -15.49 -12.47
N LYS A 317 -9.87 -15.04 -13.11
CA LYS A 317 -8.96 -15.90 -13.90
C LYS A 317 -7.78 -16.46 -13.08
N ILE A 318 -7.71 -16.18 -11.79
CA ILE A 318 -6.61 -16.58 -10.91
C ILE A 318 -7.11 -17.66 -9.96
N ASN A 319 -6.49 -18.83 -9.97
CA ASN A 319 -6.82 -19.92 -9.06
C ASN A 319 -5.66 -20.15 -8.10
N PHE A 320 -5.95 -20.17 -6.79
CA PHE A 320 -4.96 -20.40 -5.74
C PHE A 320 -4.82 -21.88 -5.33
N SER A 321 -5.51 -22.79 -6.02
CA SER A 321 -5.55 -24.24 -5.74
C SER A 321 -5.94 -24.57 -4.29
N ASN A 322 -6.86 -23.79 -3.72
CA ASN A 322 -7.44 -24.05 -2.42
C ASN A 322 -8.92 -24.42 -2.59
N PRO A 323 -9.36 -25.61 -2.12
CA PRO A 323 -10.72 -26.09 -2.35
C PRO A 323 -11.83 -25.28 -1.66
N LYS A 324 -11.47 -24.43 -0.68
CA LYS A 324 -12.41 -23.59 0.07
C LYS A 324 -12.46 -22.14 -0.43
N LEU A 325 -11.62 -21.78 -1.39
CA LEU A 325 -11.48 -20.40 -1.87
C LEU A 325 -11.76 -20.32 -3.37
N ASP A 326 -12.83 -19.62 -3.70
CA ASP A 326 -13.10 -19.16 -5.05
C ASP A 326 -12.64 -17.71 -5.23
N THR A 327 -12.24 -17.38 -6.45
CA THR A 327 -11.85 -16.03 -6.83
C THR A 327 -12.89 -15.38 -7.73
N LYS A 328 -13.25 -14.13 -7.42
CA LYS A 328 -14.16 -13.31 -8.22
C LYS A 328 -13.54 -11.98 -8.56
N ASP A 329 -14.00 -11.39 -9.66
CA ASP A 329 -13.59 -10.03 -10.00
C ASP A 329 -13.92 -9.08 -8.87
N ASN A 330 -13.00 -8.15 -8.63
CA ASN A 330 -13.07 -7.26 -7.50
C ASN A 330 -13.26 -5.83 -7.98
N SER A 331 -13.90 -5.03 -7.13
CA SER A 331 -14.12 -3.61 -7.38
C SER A 331 -13.82 -2.82 -6.13
N ARG A 332 -13.39 -1.58 -6.31
CA ARG A 332 -13.13 -0.66 -5.21
C ARG A 332 -13.71 0.70 -5.56
N ILE A 333 -14.46 1.25 -4.63
CA ILE A 333 -15.00 2.60 -4.70
C ILE A 333 -14.36 3.39 -3.56
N SER A 334 -13.85 4.59 -3.86
CA SER A 334 -13.38 5.51 -2.82
C SER A 334 -13.81 6.93 -3.10
N VAL A 335 -14.09 7.66 -2.03
CA VAL A 335 -14.40 9.09 -2.05
C VAL A 335 -13.59 9.78 -0.97
N GLY A 336 -13.12 10.98 -1.25
CA GLY A 336 -12.36 11.76 -0.28
C GLY A 336 -12.43 13.25 -0.53
N ALA A 337 -12.37 14.02 0.55
CA ALA A 337 -12.32 15.47 0.52
C ALA A 337 -11.26 16.01 1.47
N GLU A 338 -10.61 17.10 1.07
CA GLU A 338 -9.70 17.86 1.89
C GLU A 338 -10.12 19.32 1.92
N TYR A 339 -10.02 19.91 3.10
CA TYR A 339 -10.31 21.30 3.35
C TYR A 339 -9.16 21.96 4.10
N LEU A 340 -8.76 23.14 3.65
CA LEU A 340 -7.82 24.03 4.30
C LEU A 340 -8.51 25.37 4.54
N PRO A 341 -8.77 25.73 5.81
CA PRO A 341 -9.49 26.94 6.16
C PRO A 341 -8.83 28.21 5.59
N ALA A 342 -7.52 28.40 5.85
CA ALA A 342 -6.82 29.61 5.46
C ALA A 342 -5.29 29.41 5.31
N GLN A 343 -4.63 30.33 4.60
CA GLN A 343 -3.17 30.30 4.35
C GLN A 343 -2.49 31.67 4.58
N GLY A 344 -3.21 32.64 5.12
CA GLY A 344 -2.73 33.97 5.40
C GLY A 344 -1.64 33.98 6.47
N ARG A 345 -0.77 34.98 6.38
CA ARG A 345 0.35 35.15 7.32
C ARG A 345 -0.13 35.30 8.77
N ASN A 346 -1.25 36.01 8.96
CA ASN A 346 -1.81 36.34 10.28
C ASN A 346 -2.84 35.32 10.79
N ASP A 347 -3.13 34.28 10.01
CA ASP A 347 -4.14 33.29 10.40
C ASP A 347 -3.61 32.39 11.51
N SER A 348 -4.53 31.90 12.33
CA SER A 348 -4.24 31.02 13.44
C SER A 348 -3.64 29.70 12.95
N TRP A 349 -2.85 29.04 13.80
CA TRP A 349 -2.14 27.81 13.42
C TRP A 349 -3.09 26.68 12.96
N TYR A 350 -4.28 26.57 13.54
CA TYR A 350 -5.28 25.56 13.17
C TYR A 350 -5.95 25.85 11.82
N GLU A 351 -6.02 27.12 11.40
CA GLU A 351 -6.56 27.52 10.11
C GLU A 351 -5.63 27.09 8.96
N LYS A 352 -4.35 26.85 9.27
CA LYS A 352 -3.31 26.39 8.34
C LYS A 352 -3.20 24.86 8.26
N ILE A 353 -4.06 24.13 8.97
CA ILE A 353 -4.09 22.65 8.94
C ILE A 353 -4.98 22.17 7.82
N TYR A 354 -4.50 21.19 7.07
CA TYR A 354 -5.31 20.46 6.11
C TYR A 354 -6.15 19.41 6.84
N TYR A 355 -7.46 19.48 6.74
CA TYR A 355 -8.39 18.49 7.28
C TYR A 355 -8.89 17.57 6.17
N ARG A 356 -8.91 16.27 6.43
CA ARG A 356 -9.24 15.25 5.42
C ARG A 356 -10.22 14.24 5.95
N LEU A 357 -11.15 13.86 5.08
CA LEU A 357 -12.12 12.82 5.31
C LEU A 357 -12.22 11.97 4.05
N GLY A 358 -12.35 10.65 4.22
CA GLY A 358 -12.62 9.75 3.12
C GLY A 358 -13.28 8.47 3.55
N ALA A 359 -13.79 7.74 2.57
CA ALA A 359 -14.41 6.45 2.76
C ALA A 359 -14.10 5.55 1.57
N ASN A 360 -14.07 4.24 1.81
CA ASN A 360 -13.89 3.24 0.78
C ASN A 360 -14.75 2.01 1.01
N TYR A 361 -15.07 1.34 -0.09
CA TYR A 361 -15.71 0.03 -0.13
C TYR A 361 -15.00 -0.81 -1.17
N LYS A 362 -14.67 -2.06 -0.82
CA LYS A 362 -14.00 -3.01 -1.69
C LYS A 362 -14.82 -4.30 -1.74
N SER A 363 -15.31 -4.65 -2.93
CA SER A 363 -15.76 -6.02 -3.16
C SER A 363 -14.51 -6.90 -3.18
N SER A 364 -14.51 -7.95 -2.38
CA SER A 364 -13.32 -8.80 -2.28
C SER A 364 -13.21 -9.72 -3.48
N TYR A 365 -11.97 -10.05 -3.82
CA TYR A 365 -11.73 -11.13 -4.77
C TYR A 365 -11.92 -12.50 -4.12
N MET A 366 -11.90 -12.58 -2.78
CA MET A 366 -12.05 -13.83 -2.04
C MET A 366 -13.52 -14.13 -1.78
N GLU A 367 -13.96 -15.29 -2.21
CA GLU A 367 -15.22 -15.90 -1.84
C GLU A 367 -14.95 -17.22 -1.13
N ILE A 368 -15.39 -17.32 0.13
CA ILE A 368 -15.21 -18.51 0.96
C ILE A 368 -16.59 -19.06 1.28
N ASP A 369 -16.83 -20.33 0.96
CA ASP A 369 -18.13 -20.99 1.13
C ASP A 369 -19.31 -20.18 0.54
N ASN A 370 -19.13 -19.71 -0.71
CA ASN A 370 -20.08 -18.83 -1.43
C ASN A 370 -20.40 -17.52 -0.68
N THR A 371 -19.47 -17.01 0.12
CA THR A 371 -19.65 -15.79 0.91
C THR A 371 -18.50 -14.81 0.62
N PRO A 372 -18.79 -13.63 0.03
CA PRO A 372 -17.76 -12.62 -0.27
C PRO A 372 -17.17 -11.99 0.99
N ILE A 373 -15.84 -11.84 1.03
CA ILE A 373 -15.10 -11.26 2.17
C ILE A 373 -14.90 -9.75 1.98
N ASN A 374 -15.99 -9.02 1.76
CA ASN A 374 -15.93 -7.59 1.43
C ASN A 374 -15.30 -6.75 2.55
N SER A 375 -14.74 -5.59 2.18
CA SER A 375 -14.22 -4.62 3.15
C SER A 375 -14.78 -3.22 2.96
N LYS A 376 -14.80 -2.46 4.05
CA LYS A 376 -15.23 -1.06 4.10
C LYS A 376 -14.39 -0.30 5.11
N GLY A 377 -14.09 0.95 4.81
CA GLY A 377 -13.27 1.80 5.68
C GLY A 377 -13.72 3.26 5.65
N ILE A 378 -13.53 3.94 6.78
CA ILE A 378 -13.63 5.40 6.89
C ILE A 378 -12.30 5.93 7.42
N SER A 379 -11.80 7.00 6.80
CA SER A 379 -10.49 7.57 7.08
C SER A 379 -10.62 9.05 7.41
N PHE A 380 -9.86 9.49 8.41
CA PHE A 380 -9.68 10.88 8.76
C PHE A 380 -8.20 11.21 8.73
N GLY A 381 -7.84 12.45 8.42
CA GLY A 381 -6.45 12.85 8.51
C GLY A 381 -6.24 14.34 8.63
N VAL A 382 -5.05 14.69 9.09
CA VAL A 382 -4.56 16.06 9.15
C VAL A 382 -3.21 16.18 8.47
N GLY A 383 -3.02 17.28 7.75
CA GLY A 383 -1.72 17.70 7.23
C GLY A 383 -1.27 18.95 7.97
N ILE A 384 -0.17 18.84 8.72
CA ILE A 384 0.40 19.93 9.49
C ILE A 384 1.60 20.47 8.71
N PRO A 385 1.57 21.73 8.23
CA PRO A 385 2.75 22.36 7.66
C PRO A 385 3.85 22.45 8.70
N TYR A 386 5.02 21.89 8.40
CA TYR A 386 6.20 21.99 9.27
C TYR A 386 7.02 23.24 8.92
N ASP A 387 7.15 23.51 7.62
CA ASP A 387 7.75 24.72 7.08
C ASP A 387 6.92 25.20 5.86
N TYR A 388 7.47 26.09 5.03
CA TYR A 388 6.76 26.62 3.86
C TYR A 388 6.41 25.57 2.79
N THR A 389 7.13 24.45 2.73
CA THR A 389 6.95 23.41 1.71
C THR A 389 6.69 22.03 2.29
N SER A 390 7.25 21.72 3.45
CA SER A 390 7.21 20.43 4.11
C SER A 390 5.94 20.22 4.91
N THR A 391 5.40 19.00 4.88
CA THR A 391 4.19 18.64 5.64
C THR A 391 4.37 17.33 6.38
N ILE A 392 3.89 17.32 7.62
CA ILE A 392 3.68 16.09 8.40
C ILE A 392 2.21 15.70 8.22
N ASN A 393 1.96 14.50 7.72
CA ASN A 393 0.61 13.99 7.50
C ASN A 393 0.32 12.85 8.48
N LEU A 394 -0.77 12.99 9.22
CA LEU A 394 -1.31 11.98 10.13
C LEU A 394 -2.65 11.51 9.58
N SER A 395 -2.86 10.20 9.53
CA SER A 395 -4.14 9.62 9.12
C SER A 395 -4.53 8.48 10.05
N VAL A 396 -5.83 8.34 10.27
CA VAL A 396 -6.42 7.18 10.93
C VAL A 396 -7.52 6.62 10.04
N GLU A 397 -7.55 5.30 9.88
CA GLU A 397 -8.61 4.57 9.21
C GLU A 397 -9.22 3.55 10.19
N TYR A 398 -10.54 3.53 10.27
CA TYR A 398 -11.26 2.43 10.88
C TYR A 398 -11.95 1.64 9.78
N GLY A 399 -11.74 0.33 9.75
CA GLY A 399 -12.31 -0.54 8.73
C GLY A 399 -12.73 -1.89 9.25
N MET A 400 -13.51 -2.57 8.40
CA MET A 400 -14.03 -3.91 8.64
C MET A 400 -13.87 -4.74 7.36
N GLU A 401 -13.47 -6.00 7.52
CA GLU A 401 -13.31 -6.98 6.44
C GLU A 401 -13.93 -8.31 6.87
N GLY A 402 -14.67 -8.97 5.97
CA GLY A 402 -15.27 -10.28 6.23
C GLY A 402 -16.57 -10.23 7.04
N THR A 403 -16.95 -11.38 7.59
CA THR A 403 -18.25 -11.60 8.24
C THR A 403 -18.17 -12.73 9.26
N THR A 404 -19.07 -12.76 10.25
CA THR A 404 -19.20 -13.89 11.19
C THR A 404 -20.25 -14.91 10.76
N ASN A 405 -20.95 -14.65 9.65
CA ASN A 405 -21.94 -15.58 9.09
C ASN A 405 -21.27 -16.88 8.67
N LYS A 406 -21.97 -18.01 8.84
CA LYS A 406 -21.45 -19.37 8.57
C LYS A 406 -20.14 -19.71 9.33
N GLY A 407 -19.88 -19.06 10.47
CA GLY A 407 -18.68 -19.31 11.26
C GLY A 407 -17.40 -18.68 10.69
N LEU A 408 -17.53 -17.85 9.65
CA LEU A 408 -16.42 -17.07 9.09
C LEU A 408 -15.90 -16.03 10.11
N ILE A 409 -14.78 -15.40 9.76
CA ILE A 409 -14.09 -14.46 10.63
C ILE A 409 -14.34 -13.02 10.16
N LYS A 410 -14.68 -12.14 11.08
CA LYS A 410 -14.74 -10.71 10.82
C LYS A 410 -13.52 -10.03 11.42
N ASN A 411 -12.81 -9.26 10.61
CA ASN A 411 -11.69 -8.44 11.03
C ASN A 411 -12.15 -7.00 11.14
N SER A 412 -12.00 -6.40 12.31
CA SER A 412 -12.12 -4.95 12.50
C SER A 412 -10.74 -4.39 12.77
N TYR A 413 -10.40 -3.25 12.18
CA TYR A 413 -9.05 -2.70 12.32
C TYR A 413 -9.04 -1.19 12.50
N TRP A 414 -8.01 -0.74 13.22
CA TRP A 414 -7.57 0.64 13.29
C TRP A 414 -6.21 0.73 12.64
N GLN A 415 -6.07 1.60 11.65
CA GLN A 415 -4.80 1.83 10.97
C GLN A 415 -4.38 3.29 11.11
N PHE A 416 -3.15 3.49 11.57
CA PHE A 416 -2.54 4.79 11.76
C PHE A 416 -1.43 4.97 10.74
N TYR A 417 -1.41 6.12 10.08
CA TYR A 417 -0.38 6.47 9.11
C TYR A 417 0.29 7.76 9.53
N LEU A 418 1.62 7.75 9.57
CA LEU A 418 2.45 8.92 9.69
C LEU A 418 3.29 9.02 8.42
N SER A 419 3.24 10.16 7.73
CA SER A 419 4.12 10.42 6.60
C SER A 419 4.70 11.81 6.64
N LEU A 420 5.92 11.92 6.15
CA LEU A 420 6.65 13.18 6.06
C LEU A 420 6.94 13.45 4.60
N THR A 421 6.43 14.58 4.10
CA THR A 421 6.73 15.05 2.74
C THR A 421 7.67 16.25 2.83
N LEU A 422 8.79 16.15 2.12
CA LEU A 422 9.88 17.14 2.15
C LEU A 422 10.17 17.63 0.73
N PRO A 423 9.38 18.57 0.20
CA PRO A 423 9.68 19.23 -1.06
C PRO A 423 10.79 20.27 -0.88
N GLU A 424 11.62 20.42 -1.89
CA GLU A 424 12.63 21.45 -1.94
C GLU A 424 12.79 21.97 -3.37
N LEU A 425 12.79 23.29 -3.50
CA LEU A 425 12.76 23.99 -4.78
C LEU A 425 14.15 23.99 -5.43
N TRP A 426 14.23 23.87 -6.76
CA TRP A 426 15.49 24.03 -7.51
C TRP A 426 16.12 25.42 -7.29
N SER A 427 15.30 26.44 -7.01
CA SER A 427 15.70 27.83 -6.83
C SER A 427 16.19 28.17 -5.42
N SER A 428 16.05 27.28 -4.43
CA SER A 428 16.56 27.50 -3.05
C SER A 428 18.09 27.39 -2.95
N ARG A 429 18.81 27.57 -4.07
CA ARG A 429 20.27 27.79 -4.07
C ARG A 429 20.56 28.97 -3.15
N SER A 430 20.96 28.68 -1.92
CA SER A 430 21.54 29.70 -1.07
C SER A 430 22.75 30.27 -1.79
N ARG A 431 22.75 31.59 -1.95
CA ARG A 431 23.95 32.38 -2.18
C ARG A 431 24.77 32.30 -0.90
N PHE A 432 25.56 31.25 -0.76
CA PHE A 432 26.71 31.25 0.13
C PHE A 432 27.87 30.75 -0.73
N ASP A 433 28.43 31.72 -1.46
CA ASP A 433 29.85 31.72 -1.83
C ASP A 433 30.65 32.26 -0.63
#